data_AF-F8Q6X4-F1
#
_entry.id   AF-F8Q6X4-F1
#
_cell.length_a   1.000
_cell.length_b   1.000
_cell.length_c   1.000
_cell.angle_alpha   90.00
_cell.angle_beta   90.00
_cell.angle_gamma   90.00
#
_symmetry.space_group_name_H-M   'P 1'
#
loop_
_entity.id
_entity.type
_entity.pdbx_description
1 polymer ?
#
loop_
_entity_poly.entity_id
_entity_poly.type
_entity_poly.pdbx_seq_one_letter_code
_entity_poly.pdbx_strand_id
1 'polypeptide(L)'
;MVSFSRCFVVLALAVLGSASSGDRAHIYQNCVSICHAQRCVSPSTSLPLFLRLTQWTCTDDCKYGCMHTITDKAVEAGLQVEQYYGKWPFWRLFGMQEPASVAFSLLNLWFHAQGARQILSQVPSKHPMKLYYLVWAFISVNAWTWSSIFHTRDLPFTEKLDYLSAAMAILFALYYTVLRFYHLYPLVQGCTQNAAISQQWRKPLYLAWSSACTIIYIAHVSYLTLPPRFDYSYNILFNLSLGLIHNFLWLAYSLPASFSVLRRFPFRPKSYRPKFASKAAVFVLLTTAATALELFDFPPWGRIIDAHSLWHLSTAPIVKFWYDFLIEDALDDGWRDQRM
;
A
#
# COMPACT_ATOMS: atom_id res chain seq x y z
N MET A 1 22.92 36.38 3.31
CA MET A 1 22.64 35.08 2.65
C MET A 1 22.46 34.04 3.74
N VAL A 2 21.21 33.79 4.14
CA VAL A 2 20.86 32.83 5.20
C VAL A 2 19.87 31.84 4.60
N SER A 3 20.33 30.59 4.51
CA SER A 3 19.63 29.31 4.39
C SER A 3 18.18 29.30 3.90
N PHE A 4 18.00 28.88 2.64
CA PHE A 4 16.71 28.51 2.02
C PHE A 4 16.29 27.05 2.32
N SER A 5 16.91 26.37 3.28
CA SER A 5 16.77 24.91 3.45
C SER A 5 15.85 24.48 4.61
N ARG A 6 14.91 25.32 5.04
CA ARG A 6 13.98 24.98 6.15
C ARG A 6 12.49 25.10 5.80
N CYS A 7 12.12 25.07 4.53
CA CYS A 7 10.72 25.24 4.09
C CYS A 7 9.98 23.96 3.66
N PHE A 8 10.52 22.75 3.84
CA PHE A 8 9.86 21.52 3.35
C PHE A 8 9.52 20.43 4.38
N VAL A 9 9.58 20.70 5.69
CA VAL A 9 9.28 19.65 6.71
C VAL A 9 8.26 20.11 7.78
N VAL A 10 7.56 21.22 7.59
CA VAL A 10 6.54 21.65 8.55
C VAL A 10 5.15 21.61 7.91
N LEU A 11 4.54 20.42 7.94
CA LEU A 11 3.09 20.23 7.96
C LEU A 11 2.72 18.77 8.27
N ALA A 12 3.37 18.18 9.28
CA ALA A 12 2.76 17.09 10.03
C ALA A 12 2.06 17.74 11.24
N LEU A 13 0.87 18.31 10.99
CA LEU A 13 0.00 18.73 12.08
C LEU A 13 -0.31 17.47 12.89
N ALA A 14 0.06 17.51 14.17
CA ALA A 14 -0.42 16.55 15.15
C ALA A 14 -1.94 16.68 15.23
N VAL A 15 -2.66 15.87 14.45
CA VAL A 15 -4.08 15.64 14.64
C VAL A 15 -4.17 14.80 15.91
N LEU A 16 -4.31 15.47 17.05
CA LEU A 16 -4.80 14.83 18.26
C LEU A 16 -6.10 14.13 17.87
N GLY A 17 -6.14 12.80 18.03
CA GLY A 17 -7.21 11.91 17.59
C GLY A 17 -8.57 12.29 18.19
N SER A 18 -9.17 13.31 17.59
CA SER A 18 -10.53 13.74 17.86
C SER A 18 -11.42 12.81 17.07
N ALA A 19 -12.37 12.15 17.73
CA ALA A 19 -13.43 11.41 17.05
C ALA A 19 -14.06 12.31 15.99
N SER A 20 -14.58 11.76 14.88
CA SER A 20 -15.09 12.59 13.79
C SER A 20 -16.19 13.55 14.28
N SER A 21 -16.36 14.69 13.62
CA SER A 21 -17.39 15.68 13.98
C SER A 21 -18.79 15.08 14.07
N GLY A 22 -19.13 14.14 13.18
CA GLY A 22 -20.38 13.38 13.22
C GLY A 22 -20.55 12.55 14.50
N ASP A 23 -19.47 11.93 15.00
CA ASP A 23 -19.51 11.12 16.23
C ASP A 23 -19.80 11.97 17.48
N ARG A 24 -19.36 13.23 17.45
CA ARG A 24 -19.55 14.19 18.55
C ARG A 24 -20.92 14.87 18.51
N ALA A 25 -21.65 14.77 17.42
CA ALA A 25 -22.92 15.46 17.25
C ALA A 25 -24.01 14.85 18.15
N HIS A 26 -24.65 15.68 18.97
CA HIS A 26 -25.72 15.23 19.88
C HIS A 26 -26.89 14.57 19.14
N ILE A 27 -27.23 15.07 17.95
CA ILE A 27 -28.28 14.48 17.10
C ILE A 27 -27.96 13.04 16.71
N TYR A 28 -26.70 12.75 16.41
CA TYR A 28 -26.23 11.42 16.06
C TYR A 28 -26.24 10.48 17.27
N GLN A 29 -25.64 10.91 18.39
CA GLN A 29 -25.61 10.13 19.63
C GLN A 29 -27.01 9.79 20.13
N ASN A 30 -27.93 10.75 20.11
CA ASN A 30 -29.31 10.55 20.52
C ASN A 30 -30.04 9.56 19.60
N CYS A 31 -29.90 9.71 18.27
CA CYS A 31 -30.48 8.78 17.30
C CYS A 31 -30.02 7.34 17.56
N VAL A 32 -28.71 7.13 17.74
CA VAL A 32 -28.15 5.79 17.98
C VAL A 32 -28.65 5.21 19.29
N SER A 33 -28.70 6.02 20.36
CA SER A 33 -29.23 5.60 21.67
C SER A 33 -30.68 5.14 21.59
N ILE A 34 -31.54 5.92 20.94
CA ILE A 34 -32.96 5.60 20.73
C ILE A 34 -33.10 4.33 19.90
N CYS A 35 -32.40 4.24 18.77
CA CYS A 35 -32.45 3.05 17.91
C CYS A 35 -32.00 1.79 18.67
N HIS A 36 -30.91 1.88 19.43
CA HIS A 36 -30.40 0.76 20.22
C HIS A 36 -31.42 0.29 21.27
N ALA A 37 -31.99 1.21 22.04
CA ALA A 37 -32.99 0.89 23.06
C ALA A 37 -34.25 0.22 22.46
N GLN A 38 -34.67 0.67 21.28
CA GLN A 38 -35.87 0.16 20.61
C GLN A 38 -35.65 -1.17 19.88
N ARG A 39 -34.50 -1.36 19.22
CA ARG A 39 -34.28 -2.48 18.29
C ARG A 39 -33.29 -3.53 18.78
N CYS A 40 -32.36 -3.19 19.66
CA CYS A 40 -31.28 -4.09 20.05
C CYS A 40 -31.48 -4.75 21.41
N VAL A 41 -32.27 -4.14 22.31
CA VAL A 41 -32.54 -4.68 23.66
C VAL A 41 -33.54 -5.84 23.63
N SER A 42 -34.48 -5.83 22.69
CA SER A 42 -35.46 -6.93 22.50
C SER A 42 -35.07 -7.77 21.28
N PRO A 43 -34.94 -9.11 21.38
CA PRO A 43 -34.35 -9.97 20.35
C PRO A 43 -35.24 -10.21 19.12
N SER A 44 -36.25 -9.37 18.88
CA SER A 44 -37.27 -9.60 17.84
C SER A 44 -36.78 -9.38 16.40
N THR A 45 -35.61 -8.77 16.19
CA THR A 45 -35.11 -8.43 14.84
C THR A 45 -33.73 -9.02 14.60
N SER A 46 -33.66 -10.19 13.96
CA SER A 46 -32.40 -10.72 13.45
C SER A 46 -31.97 -9.96 12.20
N LEU A 47 -30.72 -9.47 12.16
CA LEU A 47 -30.17 -8.87 10.95
C LEU A 47 -30.16 -9.86 9.77
N PRO A 48 -30.29 -9.38 8.52
CA PRO A 48 -30.11 -10.19 7.32
C PRO A 48 -28.83 -11.03 7.36
N LEU A 49 -28.86 -12.21 6.72
CA LEU A 49 -27.76 -13.18 6.76
C LEU A 49 -26.42 -12.55 6.33
N PHE A 50 -26.40 -11.77 5.26
CA PHE A 50 -25.17 -11.14 4.77
C PHE A 50 -24.54 -10.19 5.80
N LEU A 51 -25.36 -9.44 6.55
CA LEU A 51 -24.85 -8.57 7.62
C LEU A 51 -24.28 -9.39 8.79
N ARG A 52 -24.90 -10.53 9.12
CA ARG A 52 -24.38 -11.44 10.16
C ARG A 52 -23.07 -12.11 9.73
N LEU A 53 -22.98 -12.52 8.46
CA LEU A 53 -21.77 -13.12 7.89
C LEU A 53 -20.59 -12.14 7.90
N THR A 54 -20.83 -10.86 7.63
CA THR A 54 -19.81 -9.81 7.75
C THR A 54 -19.77 -9.16 9.15
N GLN A 55 -20.28 -9.86 10.17
CA GLN A 55 -20.15 -9.49 11.59
C GLN A 55 -20.68 -8.08 11.96
N TRP A 56 -21.74 -7.59 11.32
CA TRP A 56 -22.43 -6.40 11.78
C TRP A 56 -23.29 -6.72 13.00
N THR A 57 -23.20 -5.86 14.02
CA THR A 57 -24.07 -5.93 15.19
C THR A 57 -25.32 -5.08 14.99
N CYS A 58 -26.35 -5.29 15.81
CA CYS A 58 -27.54 -4.42 15.81
C CYS A 58 -27.16 -2.96 16.06
N THR A 59 -26.23 -2.71 16.98
CA THR A 59 -25.72 -1.36 17.27
C THR A 59 -25.05 -0.73 16.04
N ASP A 60 -24.27 -1.50 15.27
CA ASP A 60 -23.65 -0.98 14.05
C ASP A 60 -24.69 -0.66 12.97
N ASP A 61 -25.77 -1.44 12.89
CA ASP A 61 -26.88 -1.16 11.99
C ASP A 61 -27.63 0.13 12.39
N CYS A 62 -27.82 0.36 13.69
CA CYS A 62 -28.34 1.63 14.21
C CYS A 62 -27.43 2.82 13.88
N LYS A 63 -26.11 2.68 14.07
CA LYS A 63 -25.12 3.71 13.68
C LYS A 63 -25.23 4.04 12.21
N TYR A 64 -25.27 3.01 11.36
CA TYR A 64 -25.42 3.14 9.91
C TYR A 64 -26.71 3.90 9.55
N GLY A 65 -27.87 3.48 10.07
CA GLY A 65 -29.15 4.12 9.76
C GLY A 65 -29.20 5.59 10.20
N CYS A 66 -28.70 5.89 11.40
CA CYS A 66 -28.64 7.25 11.93
C CYS A 66 -27.70 8.15 11.11
N MET A 67 -26.50 7.65 10.78
CA MET A 67 -25.54 8.33 9.92
C MET A 67 -26.18 8.71 8.58
N HIS A 68 -26.83 7.76 7.90
CA HIS A 68 -27.46 8.03 6.61
C HIS A 68 -28.63 9.01 6.72
N THR A 69 -29.50 8.84 7.72
CA THR A 69 -30.65 9.75 7.94
C THR A 69 -30.21 11.19 8.16
N ILE A 70 -29.14 11.40 8.95
CA ILE A 70 -28.60 12.75 9.20
C ILE A 70 -27.93 13.29 7.95
N THR A 71 -27.19 12.46 7.23
CA THR A 71 -26.54 12.85 5.98
C THR A 71 -27.59 13.24 4.92
N ASP A 72 -28.70 12.52 4.80
CA ASP A 72 -29.78 12.83 3.85
C ASP A 72 -30.35 14.23 4.11
N LYS A 73 -30.66 14.54 5.38
CA LYS A 73 -31.12 15.87 5.79
C LYS A 73 -30.09 16.96 5.53
N ALA A 74 -28.80 16.68 5.76
CA ALA A 74 -27.74 17.63 5.46
C ALA A 74 -27.66 17.94 3.97
N VAL A 75 -27.71 16.91 3.11
CA VAL A 75 -27.70 17.07 1.64
C VAL A 75 -28.93 17.84 1.16
N GLU A 76 -30.14 17.52 1.65
CA GLU A 76 -31.37 18.23 1.31
C GLU A 76 -31.33 19.70 1.70
N ALA A 77 -30.70 20.03 2.83
CA ALA A 77 -30.54 21.39 3.32
C ALA A 77 -29.33 22.13 2.71
N GLY A 78 -28.56 21.50 1.83
CA GLY A 78 -27.32 22.09 1.28
C GLY A 78 -26.21 22.29 2.32
N LEU A 79 -26.24 21.53 3.42
CA LEU A 79 -25.23 21.57 4.48
C LEU A 79 -24.08 20.60 4.19
N GLN A 80 -22.93 20.85 4.81
CA GLN A 80 -21.76 20.00 4.70
C GLN A 80 -22.04 18.61 5.30
N VAL A 81 -21.60 17.56 4.59
CA VAL A 81 -21.63 16.19 5.09
C VAL A 81 -20.53 16.00 6.13
N GLU A 82 -20.84 15.24 7.18
CA GLU A 82 -19.91 14.94 8.28
C GLU A 82 -19.29 13.55 8.12
N GLN A 83 -18.07 13.37 8.63
CA GLN A 83 -17.48 12.05 8.82
C GLN A 83 -17.94 11.41 10.13
N TYR A 84 -17.98 10.08 10.17
CA TYR A 84 -18.34 9.26 11.32
C TYR A 84 -17.32 8.14 11.46
N TYR A 85 -16.77 7.95 12.66
CA TYR A 85 -15.73 6.97 12.97
C TYR A 85 -14.54 6.98 11.99
N GLY A 86 -14.10 8.18 11.61
CA GLY A 86 -12.99 8.39 10.68
C GLY A 86 -13.31 8.13 9.21
N LYS A 87 -14.59 7.95 8.85
CA LYS A 87 -15.01 7.60 7.50
C LYS A 87 -16.19 8.43 7.01
N TRP A 88 -16.31 8.53 5.70
CA TRP A 88 -17.48 9.11 5.06
C TRP A 88 -18.69 8.15 5.07
N PRO A 89 -19.93 8.65 4.89
CA PRO A 89 -21.12 7.81 4.85
C PRO A 89 -21.25 7.08 3.50
N PHE A 90 -20.87 5.80 3.47
CA PHE A 90 -20.95 4.94 2.29
C PHE A 90 -22.20 4.05 2.29
N TRP A 91 -22.81 3.85 1.10
CA TRP A 91 -23.81 2.81 0.93
C TRP A 91 -23.17 1.43 1.06
N ARG A 92 -23.69 0.61 1.98
CA ARG A 92 -23.25 -0.79 2.11
C ARG A 92 -23.78 -1.63 0.97
N LEU A 93 -22.98 -2.59 0.51
CA LEU A 93 -23.37 -3.60 -0.49
C LEU A 93 -23.06 -5.01 0.03
N PHE A 94 -24.08 -5.86 0.21
CA PHE A 94 -23.92 -7.22 0.77
C PHE A 94 -23.10 -7.28 2.08
N GLY A 95 -23.15 -6.22 2.89
CA GLY A 95 -22.39 -6.11 4.14
C GLY A 95 -21.00 -5.49 4.00
N MET A 96 -20.52 -5.21 2.78
CA MET A 96 -19.29 -4.44 2.57
C MET A 96 -19.52 -2.99 2.98
N GLN A 97 -18.63 -2.46 3.82
CA GLN A 97 -18.65 -1.07 4.27
C GLN A 97 -18.29 -0.10 3.15
N GLU A 98 -17.26 -0.40 2.36
CA GLU A 98 -16.74 0.44 1.28
C GLU A 98 -16.65 -0.36 -0.04
N PRO A 99 -17.76 -0.53 -0.78
CA PRO A 99 -17.81 -1.45 -1.91
C PRO A 99 -16.82 -1.13 -3.04
N ALA A 100 -16.56 0.16 -3.30
CA ALA A 100 -15.58 0.57 -4.31
C ALA A 100 -14.16 0.20 -3.90
N SER A 101 -13.76 0.52 -2.66
CA SER A 101 -12.46 0.14 -2.10
C SER A 101 -12.26 -1.38 -2.19
N VAL A 102 -13.27 -2.18 -1.80
CA VAL A 102 -13.21 -3.65 -1.93
C VAL A 102 -12.98 -4.09 -3.38
N ALA A 103 -13.76 -3.58 -4.33
CA ALA A 103 -13.64 -3.95 -5.74
C ALA A 103 -12.25 -3.60 -6.32
N PHE A 104 -11.72 -2.43 -5.98
CA PHE A 104 -10.44 -1.97 -6.48
C PHE A 104 -9.24 -2.62 -5.77
N SER A 105 -9.36 -3.01 -4.50
CA SER A 105 -8.38 -3.89 -3.82
C SER A 105 -8.31 -5.26 -4.51
N LEU A 106 -9.46 -5.86 -4.86
CA LEU A 106 -9.50 -7.12 -5.61
C LEU A 106 -8.90 -6.99 -7.03
N LEU A 107 -9.08 -5.84 -7.68
CA LEU A 107 -8.45 -5.56 -8.97
C LEU A 107 -6.92 -5.49 -8.85
N ASN A 108 -6.39 -4.82 -7.81
CA ASN A 108 -4.96 -4.81 -7.52
C ASN A 108 -4.42 -6.22 -7.25
N LEU A 109 -5.13 -7.00 -6.41
CA LEU A 109 -4.80 -8.40 -6.14
C LEU A 109 -4.68 -9.19 -7.45
N TRP A 110 -5.66 -9.04 -8.35
CA TRP A 110 -5.65 -9.72 -9.64
C TRP A 110 -4.42 -9.35 -10.48
N PHE A 111 -4.05 -8.07 -10.56
CA PHE A 111 -2.86 -7.65 -11.31
C PHE A 111 -1.56 -8.18 -10.69
N HIS A 112 -1.44 -8.27 -9.36
CA HIS A 112 -0.30 -8.93 -8.73
C HIS A 112 -0.23 -10.43 -9.04
N ALA A 113 -1.37 -11.12 -9.00
CA ALA A 113 -1.45 -12.53 -9.37
C ALA A 113 -1.12 -12.76 -10.85
N GLN A 114 -1.59 -11.88 -11.74
CA GLN A 114 -1.23 -11.91 -13.16
C GLN A 114 0.27 -11.65 -13.36
N GLY A 115 0.83 -10.64 -12.69
CA GLY A 115 2.25 -10.32 -12.70
C GLY A 115 3.11 -11.51 -12.25
N ALA A 116 2.72 -12.21 -11.18
CA ALA A 116 3.39 -13.43 -10.74
C ALA A 116 3.42 -14.52 -11.84
N ARG A 117 2.30 -14.74 -12.54
CA ARG A 117 2.23 -15.69 -13.67
C ARG A 117 3.15 -15.26 -14.82
N GLN A 118 3.19 -13.98 -15.14
CA GLN A 118 4.09 -13.45 -16.17
C GLN A 118 5.56 -13.65 -15.80
N ILE A 119 5.95 -13.32 -14.56
CA ILE A 119 7.31 -13.55 -14.04
C ILE A 119 7.68 -15.05 -14.10
N LEU A 120 6.76 -15.94 -13.72
CA LEU A 120 6.97 -17.39 -13.81
C LEU A 120 7.27 -17.83 -15.25
N SER A 121 6.50 -17.33 -16.21
CA SER A 121 6.58 -17.72 -17.63
C SER A 121 7.75 -17.09 -18.40
N GLN A 122 8.07 -15.83 -18.16
CA GLN A 122 8.98 -15.05 -19.02
C GLN A 122 10.39 -14.91 -18.42
N VAL A 123 10.51 -14.78 -17.10
CA VAL A 123 11.83 -14.58 -16.47
C VAL A 123 12.55 -15.93 -16.32
N PRO A 124 13.81 -16.08 -16.77
CA PRO A 124 14.55 -17.33 -16.66
C PRO A 124 14.65 -17.83 -15.21
N SER A 125 14.59 -19.15 -14.99
CA SER A 125 14.66 -19.75 -13.64
C SER A 125 15.95 -19.44 -12.89
N LYS A 126 17.06 -19.27 -13.63
CA LYS A 126 18.37 -18.89 -13.08
C LYS A 126 18.54 -17.38 -12.85
N HIS A 127 17.56 -16.55 -13.20
CA HIS A 127 17.67 -15.10 -13.02
C HIS A 127 17.66 -14.75 -11.52
N PRO A 128 18.64 -13.99 -11.01
CA PRO A 128 18.81 -13.77 -9.56
C PRO A 128 17.62 -13.04 -8.92
N MET A 129 16.92 -12.18 -9.67
CA MET A 129 15.78 -11.43 -9.15
C MET A 129 14.44 -12.17 -9.20
N LYS A 130 14.34 -13.32 -9.90
CA LYS A 130 13.04 -13.99 -10.13
C LYS A 130 12.33 -14.33 -8.83
N LEU A 131 13.05 -14.92 -7.88
CA LEU A 131 12.48 -15.30 -6.58
C LEU A 131 11.97 -14.08 -5.82
N TYR A 132 12.73 -12.98 -5.79
CA TYR A 132 12.33 -11.76 -5.09
C TYR A 132 11.05 -11.16 -5.71
N TYR A 133 10.92 -11.13 -7.03
CA TYR A 133 9.70 -10.65 -7.68
C TYR A 133 8.48 -11.54 -7.36
N LEU A 134 8.65 -12.86 -7.27
CA LEU A 134 7.58 -13.78 -6.90
C LEU A 134 7.17 -13.65 -5.43
N VAL A 135 8.14 -13.50 -4.52
CA VAL A 135 7.88 -13.25 -3.10
C VAL A 135 7.16 -11.92 -2.92
N TRP A 136 7.59 -10.86 -3.61
CA TRP A 136 6.89 -9.58 -3.58
C TRP A 136 5.46 -9.69 -4.10
N ALA A 137 5.25 -10.43 -5.19
CA ALA A 137 3.90 -10.67 -5.72
C ALA A 137 3.01 -11.40 -4.71
N PHE A 138 3.52 -12.43 -4.04
CA PHE A 138 2.80 -13.15 -2.99
C PHE A 138 2.44 -12.24 -1.80
N ILE A 139 3.41 -11.47 -1.29
CA ILE A 139 3.19 -10.50 -0.21
C ILE A 139 2.13 -9.47 -0.61
N SER A 140 2.17 -8.98 -1.86
CA SER A 140 1.22 -7.99 -2.36
C SER A 140 -0.19 -8.58 -2.52
N VAL A 141 -0.31 -9.82 -3.02
CA VAL A 141 -1.61 -10.54 -3.04
C VAL A 141 -2.18 -10.66 -1.63
N ASN A 142 -1.36 -10.98 -0.62
CA ASN A 142 -1.78 -10.99 0.78
C ASN A 142 -2.22 -9.60 1.25
N ALA A 143 -1.47 -8.54 0.95
CA ALA A 143 -1.82 -7.17 1.32
C ALA A 143 -3.19 -6.75 0.75
N TRP A 144 -3.41 -6.95 -0.55
CA TRP A 144 -4.69 -6.60 -1.17
C TRP A 144 -5.86 -7.50 -0.73
N THR A 145 -5.57 -8.73 -0.29
CA THR A 145 -6.57 -9.59 0.36
C THR A 145 -7.02 -8.98 1.67
N TRP A 146 -6.08 -8.59 2.55
CA TRP A 146 -6.41 -7.96 3.83
C TRP A 146 -7.06 -6.60 3.67
N SER A 147 -6.65 -5.82 2.67
CA SER A 147 -7.33 -4.57 2.29
C SER A 147 -8.79 -4.83 1.89
N SER A 148 -9.05 -5.84 1.07
CA SER A 148 -10.42 -6.21 0.68
C SER A 148 -11.27 -6.64 1.89
N ILE A 149 -10.68 -7.38 2.84
CA ILE A 149 -11.35 -7.81 4.07
C ILE A 149 -11.64 -6.61 4.99
N PHE A 150 -10.67 -5.71 5.16
CA PHE A 150 -10.82 -4.50 5.98
C PHE A 150 -11.90 -3.56 5.44
N HIS A 151 -11.89 -3.27 4.13
CA HIS A 151 -12.91 -2.43 3.50
C HIS A 151 -14.29 -3.11 3.43
N THR A 152 -14.34 -4.45 3.52
CA THR A 152 -15.60 -5.16 3.74
C THR A 152 -16.10 -4.92 5.15
N ARG A 153 -15.23 -5.11 6.15
CA ARG A 153 -15.59 -4.98 7.56
C ARG A 153 -14.40 -4.47 8.38
N ASP A 154 -14.54 -3.23 8.84
CA ASP A 154 -13.58 -2.57 9.71
C ASP A 154 -13.72 -3.07 11.16
N LEU A 155 -12.71 -3.80 11.61
CA LEU A 155 -12.55 -4.31 12.97
C LEU A 155 -11.09 -4.14 13.39
N PRO A 156 -10.77 -4.03 14.70
CA PRO A 156 -9.39 -3.87 15.15
C PRO A 156 -8.41 -4.95 14.64
N PHE A 157 -8.90 -6.15 14.34
CA PHE A 157 -8.09 -7.22 13.76
C PHE A 157 -7.87 -7.04 12.25
N THR A 158 -8.92 -6.71 11.50
CA THR A 158 -8.82 -6.52 10.04
C THR A 158 -8.02 -5.25 9.72
N GLU A 159 -8.20 -4.19 10.51
CA GLU A 159 -7.40 -2.95 10.48
C GLU A 159 -5.90 -3.26 10.60
N LYS A 160 -5.51 -3.97 11.67
CA LYS A 160 -4.10 -4.34 11.90
C LYS A 160 -3.52 -5.14 10.73
N LEU A 161 -4.26 -6.12 10.22
CA LEU A 161 -3.73 -6.98 9.16
C LEU A 161 -3.63 -6.29 7.81
N ASP A 162 -4.52 -5.33 7.50
CA ASP A 162 -4.39 -4.50 6.31
C ASP A 162 -3.10 -3.66 6.39
N TYR A 163 -2.95 -2.84 7.42
CA TYR A 163 -1.81 -1.94 7.55
C TYR A 163 -0.47 -2.66 7.67
N LEU A 164 -0.38 -3.74 8.46
CA LEU A 164 0.86 -4.51 8.57
C LEU A 164 1.22 -5.21 7.25
N SER A 165 0.23 -5.69 6.50
CA SER A 165 0.48 -6.30 5.20
C SER A 165 0.93 -5.26 4.15
N ALA A 166 0.34 -4.06 4.15
CA ALA A 166 0.79 -2.95 3.31
C ALA A 166 2.24 -2.54 3.64
N ALA A 167 2.57 -2.45 4.93
CA ALA A 167 3.92 -2.17 5.42
C ALA A 167 4.94 -3.23 4.96
N MET A 168 4.57 -4.51 5.02
CA MET A 168 5.42 -5.58 4.49
C MET A 168 5.62 -5.45 2.97
N ALA A 169 4.56 -5.12 2.22
CA ALA A 169 4.65 -4.99 0.76
C ALA A 169 5.61 -3.88 0.33
N ILE A 170 5.54 -2.69 0.95
CA ILE A 170 6.42 -1.57 0.61
C ILE A 170 7.85 -1.78 1.12
N LEU A 171 8.02 -2.35 2.33
CA LEU A 171 9.34 -2.67 2.87
C LEU A 171 10.04 -3.73 2.02
N PHE A 172 9.32 -4.77 1.61
CA PHE A 172 9.87 -5.79 0.73
C PHE A 172 10.20 -5.23 -0.67
N ALA A 173 9.39 -4.28 -1.18
CA ALA A 173 9.69 -3.57 -2.42
C ALA A 173 11.02 -2.81 -2.35
N LEU A 174 11.22 -2.05 -1.27
CA LEU A 174 12.49 -1.37 -1.00
C LEU A 174 13.63 -2.38 -0.83
N TYR A 175 13.39 -3.47 -0.09
CA TYR A 175 14.36 -4.52 0.13
C TYR A 175 14.92 -5.10 -1.19
N TYR A 176 14.06 -5.57 -2.10
CA TYR A 176 14.55 -6.12 -3.37
C TYR A 176 15.12 -5.04 -4.29
N THR A 177 14.66 -3.79 -4.19
CA THR A 177 15.21 -2.66 -4.97
C THR A 177 16.68 -2.43 -4.63
N VAL A 178 17.02 -2.38 -3.34
CA VAL A 178 18.41 -2.26 -2.86
C VAL A 178 19.22 -3.48 -3.32
N LEU A 179 18.70 -4.71 -3.17
CA LEU A 179 19.41 -5.90 -3.64
C LEU A 179 19.71 -5.85 -5.15
N ARG A 180 18.74 -5.40 -5.96
CA ARG A 180 18.85 -5.28 -7.42
C ARG A 180 19.88 -4.22 -7.82
N PHE A 181 19.89 -3.07 -7.14
CA PHE A 181 20.75 -1.93 -7.50
C PHE A 181 22.21 -2.12 -7.11
N TYR A 182 22.44 -2.77 -5.98
CA TYR A 182 23.80 -3.05 -5.48
C TYR A 182 24.28 -4.47 -5.80
N HIS A 183 23.47 -5.23 -6.55
CA HIS A 183 23.77 -6.59 -6.99
C HIS A 183 24.13 -7.55 -5.85
N LEU A 184 23.43 -7.43 -4.71
CA LEU A 184 23.73 -8.13 -3.45
C LEU A 184 23.13 -9.55 -3.36
N TYR A 185 22.36 -9.96 -4.37
CA TYR A 185 21.78 -11.30 -4.42
C TYR A 185 22.88 -12.39 -4.43
N PRO A 186 22.62 -13.57 -3.82
CA PRO A 186 23.51 -14.71 -3.94
C PRO A 186 23.66 -15.13 -5.40
N LEU A 187 24.89 -15.38 -5.85
CA LEU A 187 25.12 -15.90 -7.20
C LEU A 187 24.71 -17.38 -7.28
N VAL A 188 24.12 -17.75 -8.42
CA VAL A 188 23.78 -19.15 -8.73
C VAL A 188 25.07 -19.94 -9.01
N GLN A 189 25.14 -21.19 -8.54
CA GLN A 189 26.28 -22.10 -8.71
C GLN A 189 26.76 -22.19 -10.17
N GLY A 190 28.09 -22.16 -10.36
CA GLY A 190 28.75 -22.20 -11.69
C GLY A 190 29.57 -20.97 -12.07
N CYS A 191 29.81 -20.05 -11.13
CA CYS A 191 30.51 -18.78 -11.39
C CYS A 191 32.04 -18.90 -11.48
N THR A 192 32.66 -18.05 -12.30
CA THR A 192 34.13 -17.92 -12.43
C THR A 192 34.78 -17.46 -11.12
N GLN A 193 36.09 -17.70 -10.93
CA GLN A 193 36.83 -17.31 -9.70
C GLN A 193 36.67 -15.82 -9.33
N ASN A 194 36.61 -14.92 -10.33
CA ASN A 194 36.40 -13.48 -10.10
C ASN A 194 35.00 -13.15 -9.56
N ALA A 195 33.99 -13.90 -9.99
CA ALA A 195 32.64 -13.77 -9.46
C ALA A 195 32.55 -14.28 -8.01
N ALA A 196 33.30 -15.33 -7.65
CA ALA A 196 33.41 -15.81 -6.27
C ALA A 196 34.06 -14.78 -5.32
N ILE A 197 35.15 -14.11 -5.73
CA ILE A 197 35.78 -13.04 -4.94
C ILE A 197 34.83 -11.87 -4.74
N SER A 198 34.09 -11.47 -5.79
CA SER A 198 33.10 -10.39 -5.68
C SER A 198 31.94 -10.75 -4.74
N GLN A 199 31.57 -12.03 -4.67
CA GLN A 199 30.50 -12.54 -3.80
C GLN A 199 30.90 -12.53 -2.32
N GLN A 200 32.17 -12.79 -2.01
CA GLN A 200 32.71 -12.75 -0.64
C GLN A 200 32.41 -11.41 0.05
N TRP A 201 32.57 -10.29 -0.66
CA TRP A 201 32.33 -8.94 -0.13
C TRP A 201 30.85 -8.55 -0.08
N ARG A 202 30.01 -9.15 -0.94
CA ARG A 202 28.58 -8.82 -1.01
C ARG A 202 27.74 -9.60 -0.01
N LYS A 203 28.15 -10.81 0.37
CA LYS A 203 27.46 -11.65 1.36
C LYS A 203 27.22 -10.94 2.70
N PRO A 204 28.21 -10.29 3.36
CA PRO A 204 27.95 -9.59 4.62
C PRO A 204 26.96 -8.43 4.46
N LEU A 205 27.02 -7.68 3.35
CA LEU A 205 26.09 -6.59 3.05
C LEU A 205 24.66 -7.10 2.84
N TYR A 206 24.50 -8.21 2.10
CA TYR A 206 23.22 -8.90 1.93
C TYR A 206 22.62 -9.29 3.29
N LEU A 207 23.41 -9.95 4.15
CA LEU A 207 22.95 -10.37 5.47
C LEU A 207 22.60 -9.18 6.36
N ALA A 208 23.45 -8.15 6.38
CA ALA A 208 23.20 -6.94 7.15
C ALA A 208 21.89 -6.23 6.72
N TRP A 209 21.68 -6.07 5.42
CA TRP A 209 20.45 -5.46 4.87
C TRP A 209 19.20 -6.30 5.15
N SER A 210 19.30 -7.62 4.98
CA SER A 210 18.21 -8.56 5.26
C SER A 210 17.82 -8.54 6.74
N SER A 211 18.81 -8.58 7.63
CA SER A 211 18.61 -8.48 9.07
C SER A 211 18.03 -7.13 9.47
N ALA A 212 18.53 -6.02 8.89
CA ALA A 212 18.00 -4.69 9.16
C ALA A 212 16.52 -4.58 8.79
N CYS A 213 16.13 -4.99 7.58
CA CYS A 213 14.72 -4.98 7.16
C CYS A 213 13.85 -5.86 8.05
N THR A 214 14.34 -7.04 8.42
CA THR A 214 13.61 -7.97 9.32
C THR A 214 13.39 -7.35 10.70
N ILE A 215 14.44 -6.78 11.29
CA ILE A 215 14.36 -6.13 12.61
C ILE A 215 13.43 -4.91 12.55
N ILE A 216 13.53 -4.08 11.51
CA ILE A 216 12.64 -2.93 11.29
C ILE A 216 11.19 -3.38 11.24
N TYR A 217 10.88 -4.44 10.50
CA TYR A 217 9.51 -4.95 10.39
C TYR A 217 9.00 -5.52 11.72
N ILE A 218 9.81 -6.32 12.42
CA ILE A 218 9.44 -6.85 13.74
C ILE A 218 9.19 -5.71 14.72
N ALA A 219 10.04 -4.68 14.73
CA ALA A 219 9.86 -3.50 15.58
C ALA A 219 8.58 -2.74 15.23
N HIS A 220 8.29 -2.56 13.94
CA HIS A 220 7.07 -1.91 13.44
C HIS A 220 5.80 -2.66 13.86
N VAL A 221 5.75 -3.98 13.64
CA VAL A 221 4.65 -4.84 14.11
C VAL A 221 4.51 -4.77 15.63
N SER A 222 5.60 -4.92 16.38
CA SER A 222 5.56 -4.85 17.84
C SER A 222 4.99 -3.52 18.32
N TYR A 223 5.43 -2.40 17.73
CA TYR A 223 4.97 -1.07 18.09
C TYR A 223 3.48 -0.85 17.81
N LEU A 224 2.95 -1.36 16.69
CA LEU A 224 1.54 -1.18 16.33
C LEU A 224 0.58 -2.17 17.01
N THR A 225 1.09 -3.30 17.50
CA THR A 225 0.25 -4.37 18.06
C THR A 225 0.20 -4.42 19.58
N LEU A 226 1.29 -4.02 20.28
CA LEU A 226 1.39 -4.12 21.73
C LEU A 226 0.60 -3.04 22.49
N PRO A 227 0.56 -1.77 22.06
CA PRO A 227 -0.26 -0.74 22.71
C PRO A 227 -1.77 -1.00 22.55
N PRO A 228 -2.61 -0.45 23.43
CA PRO A 228 -4.06 -0.64 23.37
C PRO A 228 -4.73 0.08 22.20
N ARG A 229 -4.07 1.07 21.60
CA ARG A 229 -4.57 1.82 20.45
C ARG A 229 -3.57 1.72 19.30
N PHE A 230 -4.10 1.52 18.10
CA PHE A 230 -3.31 1.53 16.87
C PHE A 230 -2.90 2.96 16.55
N ASP A 231 -1.59 3.21 16.38
CA ASP A 231 -1.07 4.53 16.00
C ASP A 231 -1.08 4.69 14.49
N TYR A 232 -2.22 5.15 13.97
CA TYR A 232 -2.41 5.38 12.55
C TYR A 232 -1.43 6.43 11.98
N SER A 233 -1.13 7.48 12.74
CA SER A 233 -0.24 8.56 12.29
C SER A 233 1.18 8.05 12.08
N TYR A 234 1.69 7.25 13.04
CA TYR A 234 2.96 6.58 12.88
C TYR A 234 2.97 5.62 11.68
N ASN A 235 1.92 4.82 11.50
CA ASN A 235 1.84 3.86 10.39
C ASN A 235 1.92 4.56 9.03
N ILE A 236 1.18 5.66 8.84
CA ILE A 236 1.23 6.45 7.60
C ILE A 236 2.63 7.03 7.40
N LEU A 237 3.24 7.62 8.43
CA LEU A 237 4.59 8.18 8.33
C LEU A 237 5.63 7.11 7.96
N PHE A 238 5.54 5.92 8.55
CA PHE A 238 6.43 4.79 8.27
C PHE A 238 6.33 4.36 6.80
N ASN A 239 5.12 4.10 6.31
CA ASN A 239 4.88 3.65 4.94
C ASN A 239 5.27 4.72 3.92
N LEU A 240 4.90 5.98 4.16
CA LEU A 240 5.26 7.11 3.30
C LEU A 240 6.79 7.27 3.21
N SER A 241 7.50 7.14 4.33
CA SER A 241 8.96 7.24 4.36
C SER A 241 9.62 6.14 3.50
N LEU A 242 9.17 4.89 3.65
CA LEU A 242 9.67 3.77 2.83
C LEU A 242 9.34 3.96 1.35
N GLY A 243 8.13 4.41 1.04
CA GLY A 243 7.69 4.70 -0.33
C GLY A 243 8.49 5.81 -1.00
N LEU A 244 8.79 6.90 -0.28
CA LEU A 244 9.62 8.00 -0.78
C LEU A 244 11.06 7.56 -1.04
N ILE A 245 11.65 6.74 -0.16
CA ILE A 245 13.00 6.17 -0.38
C ILE A 245 12.99 5.27 -1.62
N HIS A 246 11.99 4.38 -1.73
CA HIS A 246 11.81 3.52 -2.89
C HIS A 246 11.71 4.34 -4.19
N ASN A 247 10.87 5.36 -4.21
CA ASN A 247 10.68 6.21 -5.38
C ASN A 247 11.94 7.02 -5.73
N PHE A 248 12.66 7.53 -4.73
CA PHE A 248 13.93 8.22 -4.94
C PHE A 248 14.96 7.32 -5.63
N LEU A 249 15.08 6.06 -5.20
CA LEU A 249 15.98 5.09 -5.83
C LEU A 249 15.60 4.88 -7.31
N TRP A 250 14.33 4.68 -7.62
CA TRP A 250 13.89 4.47 -9.01
C TRP A 250 14.02 5.72 -9.89
N LEU A 251 13.91 6.93 -9.33
CA LEU A 251 14.29 8.16 -10.03
C LEU A 251 15.79 8.18 -10.33
N ALA A 252 16.64 7.83 -9.37
CA ALA A 252 18.09 7.73 -9.57
C ALA A 252 18.45 6.70 -10.66
N TYR A 253 17.73 5.58 -10.72
CA TYR A 253 17.85 4.59 -11.80
C TYR A 253 17.49 5.17 -13.17
N SER A 254 16.50 6.05 -13.22
CA SER A 254 15.96 6.60 -14.47
C SER A 254 16.84 7.69 -15.10
N LEU A 255 17.79 8.24 -14.33
CA LEU A 255 18.67 9.35 -14.74
C LEU A 255 19.37 9.10 -16.09
N PRO A 256 19.70 10.16 -16.85
CA PRO A 256 20.50 10.03 -18.07
C PRO A 256 21.85 9.37 -17.82
N ALA A 257 22.44 8.78 -18.87
CA ALA A 257 23.74 8.10 -18.80
C ALA A 257 24.87 9.01 -18.27
N SER A 258 24.83 10.30 -18.61
CA SER A 258 25.79 11.32 -18.17
C SER A 258 25.76 11.59 -16.66
N PHE A 259 24.60 11.43 -16.02
CA PHE A 259 24.39 11.64 -14.58
C PHE A 259 24.18 10.34 -13.82
N SER A 260 24.53 9.20 -14.43
CA SER A 260 24.29 7.88 -13.87
C SER A 260 25.06 7.72 -12.56
N VAL A 261 24.35 7.63 -11.43
CA VAL A 261 24.94 7.36 -10.10
C VAL A 261 25.04 5.86 -9.82
N LEU A 262 24.19 5.06 -10.47
CA LEU A 262 24.10 3.60 -10.30
C LEU A 262 24.72 2.85 -11.48
N ARG A 263 25.40 1.73 -11.20
CA ARG A 263 25.65 0.71 -12.23
C ARG A 263 24.36 -0.12 -12.35
N ARG A 264 23.58 0.12 -13.41
CA ARG A 264 22.26 -0.51 -13.58
C ARG A 264 22.31 -2.03 -13.74
N PHE A 265 23.36 -2.53 -14.38
CA PHE A 265 23.49 -3.95 -14.69
C PHE A 265 24.91 -4.44 -14.37
N PRO A 266 25.07 -5.69 -13.91
CA PRO A 266 26.36 -6.18 -13.41
C PRO A 266 27.43 -6.27 -14.51
N PHE A 267 27.05 -6.59 -15.75
CA PHE A 267 27.96 -6.83 -16.88
C PHE A 267 28.02 -5.67 -17.89
N ARG A 268 27.53 -4.49 -17.52
CA ARG A 268 27.56 -3.29 -18.38
C ARG A 268 28.27 -2.12 -17.70
N PRO A 269 28.85 -1.19 -18.47
CA PRO A 269 29.45 0.02 -17.90
C PRO A 269 28.37 0.89 -17.21
N LYS A 270 28.81 1.78 -16.31
CA LYS A 270 27.91 2.68 -15.57
C LYS A 270 27.07 3.59 -16.48
N SER A 271 27.59 3.91 -17.65
CA SER A 271 26.94 4.71 -18.70
C SER A 271 25.84 3.95 -19.46
N TYR A 272 25.78 2.62 -19.34
CA TYR A 272 24.74 1.85 -20.01
C TYR A 272 23.36 2.20 -19.43
N ARG A 273 22.45 2.55 -20.34
CA ARG A 273 21.08 2.94 -20.02
C ARG A 273 20.13 2.36 -21.08
N PRO A 274 19.33 1.35 -20.74
CA PRO A 274 18.35 0.83 -21.69
C PRO A 274 17.24 1.85 -21.95
N LYS A 275 16.56 1.71 -23.10
CA LYS A 275 15.49 2.64 -23.52
C LYS A 275 14.34 2.66 -22.50
N PHE A 276 14.00 1.51 -21.94
CA PHE A 276 12.92 1.37 -20.95
C PHE A 276 13.26 1.95 -19.57
N ALA A 277 14.49 2.40 -19.30
CA ALA A 277 14.84 2.94 -17.99
C ALA A 277 13.97 4.15 -17.59
N SER A 278 13.43 4.90 -18.56
CA SER A 278 12.50 6.00 -18.30
C SER A 278 11.15 5.53 -17.73
N LYS A 279 10.76 4.27 -17.93
CA LYS A 279 9.52 3.72 -17.37
C LYS A 279 9.54 3.75 -15.84
N ALA A 280 10.70 3.60 -15.20
CA ALA A 280 10.81 3.74 -13.75
C ALA A 280 10.45 5.16 -13.27
N ALA A 281 10.84 6.21 -14.01
CA ALA A 281 10.42 7.58 -13.69
C ALA A 281 8.92 7.77 -13.89
N VAL A 282 8.35 7.20 -14.95
CA VAL A 282 6.89 7.21 -15.18
C VAL A 282 6.16 6.48 -14.04
N PHE A 283 6.66 5.32 -13.59
CA PHE A 283 6.12 4.61 -12.42
C PHE A 283 6.13 5.50 -11.17
N VAL A 284 7.25 6.20 -10.90
CA VAL A 284 7.33 7.11 -9.74
C VAL A 284 6.34 8.26 -9.86
N LEU A 285 6.20 8.86 -11.05
CA LEU A 285 5.21 9.92 -11.28
C LEU A 285 3.78 9.42 -11.06
N LEU A 286 3.44 8.26 -11.61
CA LEU A 286 2.11 7.66 -11.48
C LEU A 286 1.79 7.28 -10.04
N THR A 287 2.72 6.62 -9.33
CA THR A 287 2.53 6.26 -7.91
C THR A 287 2.43 7.48 -7.01
N THR A 288 3.23 8.52 -7.26
CA THR A 288 3.16 9.77 -6.50
C THR A 288 1.83 10.48 -6.74
N ALA A 289 1.38 10.55 -7.99
CA ALA A 289 0.08 11.13 -8.34
C ALA A 289 -1.09 10.34 -7.75
N ALA A 290 -1.01 9.00 -7.76
CA ALA A 290 -1.97 8.12 -7.10
C ALA A 290 -2.04 8.42 -5.60
N THR A 291 -0.92 8.35 -4.88
CA THR A 291 -0.89 8.62 -3.42
C THR A 291 -1.36 10.03 -3.08
N ALA A 292 -1.12 11.02 -3.94
CA ALA A 292 -1.62 12.37 -3.74
C ALA A 292 -3.16 12.47 -3.78
N LEU A 293 -3.88 11.48 -4.32
CA LEU A 293 -5.35 11.45 -4.27
C LEU A 293 -5.89 11.46 -2.84
N GLU A 294 -5.19 10.80 -1.90
CA GLU A 294 -5.59 10.77 -0.49
C GLU A 294 -5.61 12.17 0.16
N LEU A 295 -4.90 13.15 -0.40
CA LEU A 295 -4.88 14.53 0.11
C LEU A 295 -6.20 15.28 -0.13
N PHE A 296 -7.05 14.82 -1.06
CA PHE A 296 -8.30 15.53 -1.39
C PHE A 296 -9.45 15.24 -0.41
N ASP A 297 -9.40 14.13 0.33
CA ASP A 297 -10.39 13.67 1.33
C ASP A 297 -11.81 14.23 1.16
N PHE A 298 -12.49 13.86 0.07
CA PHE A 298 -13.80 14.41 -0.31
C PHE A 298 -14.95 13.44 0.02
N PRO A 299 -16.18 13.95 0.29
CA PRO A 299 -17.36 13.11 0.49
C PRO A 299 -17.67 12.23 -0.73
N PRO A 300 -18.02 10.95 -0.55
CA PRO A 300 -18.09 9.97 -1.62
C PRO A 300 -19.14 10.34 -2.67
N TRP A 301 -18.72 10.37 -3.93
CA TRP A 301 -19.59 10.46 -5.09
C TRP A 301 -20.56 9.29 -5.13
N GLY A 302 -21.85 9.61 -5.17
CA GLY A 302 -22.91 8.60 -5.08
C GLY A 302 -22.89 7.78 -3.78
N ARG A 303 -22.19 8.24 -2.73
CA ARG A 303 -21.90 7.50 -1.50
C ARG A 303 -21.18 6.17 -1.71
N ILE A 304 -20.40 6.06 -2.78
CA ILE A 304 -19.68 4.84 -3.14
C ILE A 304 -18.21 5.13 -3.42
N ILE A 305 -17.90 6.20 -4.17
CA ILE A 305 -16.54 6.51 -4.64
C ILE A 305 -15.99 7.74 -3.92
N ASP A 306 -14.93 7.58 -3.16
CA ASP A 306 -14.20 8.64 -2.46
C ASP A 306 -12.74 8.75 -2.96
N ALA A 307 -11.97 9.64 -2.34
CA ALA A 307 -10.54 9.80 -2.62
C ALA A 307 -9.74 8.50 -2.43
N HIS A 308 -10.05 7.74 -1.37
CA HIS A 308 -9.36 6.50 -1.04
C HIS A 308 -9.58 5.41 -2.09
N SER A 309 -10.84 5.15 -2.45
CA SER A 309 -11.16 4.19 -3.51
C SER A 309 -10.59 4.59 -4.88
N LEU A 310 -10.49 5.89 -5.19
CA LEU A 310 -9.77 6.34 -6.39
C LEU A 310 -8.27 6.06 -6.33
N TRP A 311 -7.63 6.17 -5.16
CA TRP A 311 -6.25 5.72 -4.97
C TRP A 311 -6.12 4.21 -5.27
N HIS A 312 -6.99 3.36 -4.73
CA HIS A 312 -7.04 1.92 -5.07
C HIS A 312 -7.21 1.68 -6.57
N LEU A 313 -8.16 2.37 -7.21
CA LEU A 313 -8.41 2.22 -8.65
C LEU A 313 -7.18 2.63 -9.47
N SER A 314 -6.53 3.73 -9.11
CA SER A 314 -5.38 4.25 -9.85
C SER A 314 -4.14 3.37 -9.73
N THR A 315 -3.95 2.70 -8.60
CA THR A 315 -2.80 1.81 -8.36
C THR A 315 -2.87 0.51 -9.17
N ALA A 316 -4.07 0.01 -9.45
CA ALA A 316 -4.27 -1.23 -10.21
C ALA A 316 -3.56 -1.26 -11.59
N PRO A 317 -3.78 -0.31 -12.52
CA PRO A 317 -3.05 -0.29 -13.80
C PRO A 317 -1.55 0.01 -13.62
N ILE A 318 -1.17 0.72 -12.55
CA ILE A 318 0.23 1.00 -12.22
C ILE A 318 0.96 -0.31 -11.83
N VAL A 319 0.29 -1.21 -11.10
CA VAL A 319 0.83 -2.54 -10.77
C VAL A 319 1.16 -3.31 -12.04
N LYS A 320 0.25 -3.36 -13.01
CA LYS A 320 0.52 -4.00 -14.30
C LYS A 320 1.73 -3.38 -15.00
N PHE A 321 1.75 -2.05 -15.11
CA PHE A 321 2.87 -1.33 -15.71
C PHE A 321 4.20 -1.65 -15.04
N TRP A 322 4.19 -1.81 -13.71
CA TRP A 322 5.37 -2.16 -12.94
C TRP A 322 5.88 -3.58 -13.25
N TYR A 323 5.01 -4.59 -13.32
CA TYR A 323 5.44 -5.93 -13.72
C TYR A 323 5.99 -5.98 -15.14
N ASP A 324 5.37 -5.27 -16.09
CA ASP A 324 5.88 -5.17 -17.46
C ASP A 324 7.30 -4.58 -17.46
N PHE A 325 7.55 -3.55 -16.66
CA PHE A 325 8.90 -2.98 -16.47
C PHE A 325 9.87 -3.97 -15.81
N LEU A 326 9.48 -4.67 -14.74
CA LEU A 326 10.35 -5.64 -14.06
C LEU A 326 10.75 -6.80 -14.98
N ILE A 327 9.84 -7.24 -15.84
CA ILE A 327 10.11 -8.29 -16.84
C ILE A 327 11.09 -7.77 -17.89
N GLU A 328 10.85 -6.58 -18.45
CA GLU A 328 11.75 -5.97 -19.43
C GLU A 328 13.15 -5.73 -18.82
N ASP A 329 13.22 -5.27 -17.57
CA ASP A 329 14.47 -5.12 -16.83
C ASP A 329 15.20 -6.45 -16.68
N ALA A 330 14.50 -7.53 -16.32
CA ALA A 330 15.09 -8.86 -16.13
C ALA A 330 15.52 -9.55 -17.44
N LEU A 331 14.94 -9.15 -18.58
CA LEU A 331 15.25 -9.70 -19.90
C LEU A 331 16.35 -8.93 -20.65
N ASP A 332 16.77 -7.77 -20.14
CA ASP A 332 17.82 -6.96 -20.76
C ASP A 332 19.17 -7.71 -20.85
N ASP A 333 19.85 -7.56 -21.98
CA ASP A 333 21.16 -8.19 -22.21
C ASP A 333 22.25 -7.72 -21.25
N GLY A 334 22.01 -6.64 -20.48
CA GLY A 334 22.91 -6.19 -19.42
C GLY A 334 23.08 -7.20 -18.28
N TRP A 335 22.16 -8.16 -18.13
CA TRP A 335 22.28 -9.26 -17.18
C TRP A 335 23.16 -10.42 -17.69
N ARG A 336 23.59 -10.42 -18.96
CA ARG A 336 24.41 -11.49 -19.55
C ARG A 336 25.88 -11.08 -19.63
N ASP A 337 26.78 -11.97 -19.23
CA ASP A 337 28.21 -11.78 -19.47
C ASP A 337 28.48 -11.98 -20.96
N GLN A 338 28.95 -10.92 -21.64
CA GLN A 338 29.20 -10.93 -23.09
C GLN A 338 30.51 -11.66 -23.44
N ARG A 339 31.24 -12.18 -22.44
CA ARG A 339 32.48 -12.95 -22.60
C ARG A 339 32.27 -14.47 -22.63
N MET A 340 31.02 -14.91 -22.49
CA MET A 340 30.56 -16.27 -22.81
C MET A 340 29.70 -16.19 -24.06
#